data_AF-A0A316MNE7-F1
#
_entry.id   AF-A0A316MNE7-F1
#
_cell.length_a   1.000
_cell.length_b   1.000
_cell.length_c   1.000
_cell.angle_alpha   90.00
_cell.angle_beta   90.00
_cell.angle_gamma   90.00
#
_symmetry.space_group_name_H-M   'P 1'
#
loop_
_entity.id
_entity.type
_entity.pdbx_description
1 polymer ?
#
loop_
_entity_poly.entity_id
_entity_poly.type
_entity_poly.pdbx_seq_one_letter_code
_entity_poly.pdbx_strand_id
1 'polypeptide(L)'
;MKLTDKRFWKFEAMMLLCGLLLFIQLCLILICNSAEIDSGTGVSLLLSLPALILYFTFCGIPAWLLYKGNSWLKLAGYLYLISALLIIVLLFIFMYDWNPAIANMRPEGLPPDEGKYITDNEFVTIITLIISTLPIIPILITSYLTKRWVLKDKKSYKHVVESAHRAIIGNVKPNVRAIAIGYSHNHLTLKCYLDSTPTEQDRETLSDIAGEIASDFPPAQIPAITGLCEFSNEPISKLDKLHTFIYLRPNES
;
A
#
# COMPACT_ATOMS: atom_id res chain seq x y z
N MET A 1 -9.03 -8.92 -11.06
CA MET A 1 -7.80 -8.42 -10.41
C MET A 1 -7.19 -9.59 -9.63
N LYS A 2 -6.00 -10.10 -9.98
CA LYS A 2 -5.40 -11.24 -9.27
C LYS A 2 -4.96 -10.77 -7.87
N LEU A 3 -5.54 -11.34 -6.81
CA LEU A 3 -5.23 -11.06 -5.40
C LEU A 3 -3.82 -11.52 -4.98
N THR A 4 -3.05 -12.13 -5.88
CA THR A 4 -1.69 -12.65 -5.67
C THR A 4 -0.59 -11.71 -6.16
N ASP A 5 -0.82 -10.40 -6.22
CA ASP A 5 0.25 -9.44 -6.52
C ASP A 5 1.10 -9.23 -5.25
N LYS A 6 2.43 -9.31 -5.38
CA LYS A 6 3.40 -9.02 -4.30
C LYS A 6 3.13 -7.67 -3.62
N ARG A 7 2.51 -6.73 -4.33
CA ARG A 7 2.11 -5.42 -3.80
C ARG A 7 0.94 -5.47 -2.83
N PHE A 8 -0.01 -6.38 -3.05
CA PHE A 8 -1.13 -6.56 -2.13
C PHE A 8 -0.61 -7.04 -0.77
N TRP A 9 0.32 -7.99 -0.75
CA TRP A 9 0.95 -8.44 0.50
C TRP A 9 1.73 -7.32 1.23
N LYS A 10 2.44 -6.46 0.48
CA LYS A 10 3.09 -5.28 1.08
C LYS A 10 2.06 -4.29 1.67
N PHE A 11 0.93 -4.10 1.00
CA PHE A 11 -0.16 -3.27 1.49
C PHE A 11 -0.81 -3.88 2.74
N GLU A 12 -1.08 -5.19 2.73
CA GLU A 12 -1.65 -5.92 3.86
C GLU A 12 -0.75 -5.80 5.10
N ALA A 13 0.57 -5.90 4.93
CA ALA A 13 1.51 -5.64 6.02
C ALA A 13 1.41 -4.21 6.58
N MET A 14 1.08 -3.21 5.76
CA MET A 14 0.80 -1.85 6.25
C MET A 14 -0.51 -1.78 7.04
N MET A 15 -1.51 -2.60 6.69
CA MET A 15 -2.74 -2.71 7.46
C MET A 15 -2.52 -3.37 8.82
N LEU A 16 -1.69 -4.41 8.89
CA LEU A 16 -1.25 -5.00 10.17
C LEU A 16 -0.55 -3.96 11.06
N LEU A 17 0.36 -3.17 10.45
CA LEU A 17 1.03 -2.07 11.14
C LEU A 17 0.03 -1.02 11.63
N CYS A 18 -1.03 -0.74 10.87
CA CYS A 18 -2.08 0.20 11.28
C CYS A 18 -2.80 -0.27 12.54
N GLY A 19 -3.15 -1.56 12.63
CA GLY A 19 -3.73 -2.17 13.83
C GLY A 19 -2.80 -2.13 15.02
N LEU A 20 -1.50 -2.42 14.81
CA LEU A 20 -0.49 -2.32 15.86
C LEU A 20 -0.32 -0.88 16.38
N LEU A 21 -0.28 0.12 15.49
CA LEU A 21 -0.17 1.52 15.88
C LEU A 21 -1.39 1.98 16.67
N LEU A 22 -2.60 1.55 16.28
CA LEU A 22 -3.81 1.86 17.04
C LEU A 22 -3.79 1.20 18.43
N PHE A 23 -3.32 -0.05 18.54
CA PHE A 23 -3.15 -0.72 19.81
C PHE A 23 -2.16 0.02 20.71
N ILE A 24 -1.00 0.43 20.18
CA ILE A 24 -0.01 1.23 20.92
C ILE A 24 -0.64 2.55 21.38
N GLN A 25 -1.40 3.23 20.52
CA GLN A 25 -2.09 4.47 20.87
C GLN A 25 -3.09 4.25 22.01
N LEU A 26 -3.86 3.17 22.02
CA LEU A 26 -4.75 2.80 23.11
C LEU A 26 -4.00 2.56 24.42
N CYS A 27 -2.89 1.80 24.38
CA CYS A 27 -2.05 1.58 25.54
C CYS A 27 -1.50 2.89 26.11
N LEU A 28 -1.04 3.82 25.25
CA LEU A 28 -0.56 5.12 25.67
C LEU A 28 -1.66 5.95 26.35
N ILE A 29 -2.87 5.96 25.80
CA ILE A 29 -4.01 6.66 26.41
C ILE A 29 -4.32 6.08 27.79
N LEU A 30 -4.29 4.76 27.96
CA LEU A 30 -4.55 4.12 29.26
C LEU A 30 -3.48 4.48 30.30
N ILE A 31 -2.20 4.42 29.91
CA ILE A 31 -1.06 4.77 30.78
C ILE A 31 -1.13 6.25 31.20
N CYS A 32 -1.40 7.17 30.26
CA CYS A 32 -1.49 8.60 30.53
C CYS A 32 -2.64 8.97 31.46
N ASN A 33 -3.73 8.19 31.46
CA ASN A 33 -4.88 8.40 32.36
C ASN A 33 -4.73 7.70 33.72
N SER A 34 -3.54 7.13 34.02
CA SER A 34 -3.29 6.38 35.25
C SER A 34 -4.31 5.26 35.49
N ALA A 35 -4.79 4.62 34.41
CA ALA A 35 -5.75 3.54 34.51
C ALA A 35 -5.12 2.33 35.20
N GLU A 36 -5.77 1.81 36.25
CA GLU A 36 -5.34 0.58 36.92
C GLU A 36 -5.63 -0.61 36.01
N ILE A 37 -4.58 -1.34 35.62
CA ILE A 37 -4.69 -2.54 34.79
C ILE A 37 -4.79 -3.74 35.72
N ASP A 38 -6.02 -4.03 36.14
CA ASP A 38 -6.31 -5.28 36.83
C ASP A 38 -6.19 -6.49 35.89
N SER A 39 -6.08 -7.69 36.47
CA SER A 39 -5.94 -8.95 35.72
C SER A 39 -7.00 -9.13 34.62
N GLY A 40 -8.25 -8.73 34.86
CA GLY A 40 -9.33 -8.78 33.86
C GLY A 40 -9.18 -7.75 32.73
N THR A 41 -8.81 -6.51 33.08
CA THR A 41 -8.55 -5.42 32.10
C THR A 41 -7.32 -5.74 31.25
N GLY A 42 -6.30 -6.35 31.84
CA GLY A 42 -5.09 -6.80 31.14
C GLY A 42 -5.39 -7.89 30.10
N VAL A 43 -6.24 -8.87 30.42
CA VAL A 43 -6.69 -9.90 29.46
C VAL A 43 -7.49 -9.29 28.31
N SER A 44 -8.39 -8.35 28.62
CA SER A 44 -9.18 -7.64 27.61
C SER A 44 -8.31 -6.81 26.67
N LEU A 45 -7.28 -6.15 27.21
CA LEU A 45 -6.28 -5.42 26.43
C LEU A 45 -5.48 -6.38 25.53
N LEU A 46 -5.05 -7.53 26.04
CA LEU A 46 -4.30 -8.52 25.25
C LEU A 46 -5.13 -9.06 24.08
N LEU A 47 -6.41 -9.33 24.29
CA LEU A 47 -7.35 -9.78 23.25
C LEU A 47 -7.67 -8.70 22.22
N SER A 48 -7.52 -7.42 22.58
CA SER A 48 -7.77 -6.31 21.65
C SER A 48 -6.75 -6.26 20.51
N LEU A 49 -5.50 -6.67 20.74
CA LEU A 49 -4.46 -6.66 19.71
C LEU A 49 -4.83 -7.49 18.46
N PRO A 50 -5.12 -8.81 18.56
CA PRO A 50 -5.51 -9.59 17.39
C PRO A 50 -6.82 -9.10 16.76
N ALA A 51 -7.76 -8.61 17.57
CA ALA A 51 -9.01 -8.05 17.06
C ALA A 51 -8.79 -6.79 16.20
N LEU A 52 -7.94 -5.87 16.65
CA LEU A 52 -7.59 -4.65 15.90
C LEU A 52 -6.82 -4.96 14.62
N ILE A 53 -5.96 -5.96 14.65
CA ILE A 53 -5.23 -6.42 13.46
C ILE A 53 -6.22 -6.94 12.41
N LEU A 54 -7.12 -7.86 12.79
CA LEU A 54 -8.14 -8.41 11.88
C LEU A 54 -9.09 -7.32 11.37
N TYR A 55 -9.47 -6.39 12.23
CA TYR A 55 -10.30 -5.26 11.86
C TYR A 55 -9.70 -4.46 10.69
N PHE A 56 -8.40 -4.14 10.75
CA PHE A 56 -7.75 -3.37 9.70
C PHE A 56 -7.46 -4.16 8.43
N THR A 57 -7.26 -5.48 8.50
CA THR A 57 -7.16 -6.32 7.29
C THR A 57 -8.49 -6.33 6.53
N PHE A 58 -9.62 -6.47 7.23
CA PHE A 58 -10.94 -6.37 6.60
C PHE A 58 -11.22 -4.99 6.00
N CYS A 59 -10.84 -3.90 6.67
CA CYS A 59 -10.96 -2.56 6.13
C CYS A 59 -10.03 -2.32 4.91
N GLY A 60 -8.87 -2.98 4.89
CA GLY A 60 -7.86 -2.86 3.85
C GLY A 60 -8.34 -3.37 2.49
N ILE A 61 -9.09 -4.47 2.44
CA ILE A 61 -9.56 -5.09 1.19
C ILE A 61 -10.34 -4.11 0.30
N PRO A 62 -11.45 -3.49 0.75
CA PRO A 62 -12.19 -2.52 -0.06
C PRO A 62 -11.37 -1.25 -0.32
N ALA A 63 -10.55 -0.80 0.63
CA ALA A 63 -9.70 0.38 0.43
C ALA A 63 -8.69 0.17 -0.70
N TRP A 64 -8.10 -1.04 -0.79
CA TRP A 64 -7.19 -1.41 -1.87
C TRP A 64 -7.88 -1.42 -3.23
N LEU A 65 -9.11 -1.95 -3.32
CA LEU A 65 -9.89 -1.98 -4.55
C LEU A 65 -10.24 -0.58 -5.06
N LEU A 66 -10.52 0.36 -4.15
CA LEU A 66 -10.82 1.75 -4.49
C LEU A 66 -9.55 2.55 -4.82
N TYR A 67 -8.41 2.19 -4.24
CA TYR A 67 -7.19 2.99 -4.33
C TYR A 67 -6.39 2.74 -5.61
N LYS A 68 -6.50 3.69 -6.56
CA LYS A 68 -5.75 3.69 -7.83
C LYS A 68 -4.33 4.28 -7.75
N GLY A 69 -3.78 4.47 -6.55
CA GLY A 69 -2.38 4.88 -6.36
C GLY A 69 -2.02 6.35 -6.62
N ASN A 70 -3.01 7.24 -6.75
CA ASN A 70 -2.77 8.64 -7.13
C ASN A 70 -2.34 9.52 -5.93
N SER A 71 -3.05 9.48 -4.80
CA SER A 71 -2.78 10.33 -3.63
C SER A 71 -2.93 9.57 -2.32
N TRP A 72 -1.98 9.77 -1.39
CA TRP A 72 -2.02 9.15 -0.06
C TRP A 72 -3.18 9.69 0.78
N LEU A 73 -3.55 10.97 0.61
CA LEU A 73 -4.74 11.51 1.30
C LEU A 73 -6.03 10.82 0.84
N LYS A 74 -6.11 10.40 -0.43
CA LYS A 74 -7.27 9.62 -0.92
C LYS A 74 -7.31 8.23 -0.28
N LEU A 75 -6.15 7.56 -0.16
CA LEU A 75 -6.07 6.28 0.54
C LEU A 75 -6.47 6.42 2.02
N ALA A 76 -5.97 7.46 2.70
CA ALA A 76 -6.32 7.73 4.09
C ALA A 76 -7.82 7.99 4.23
N GLY A 77 -8.42 8.76 3.31
CA GLY A 77 -9.85 9.02 3.28
C GLY A 77 -10.68 7.75 3.10
N TYR A 78 -10.32 6.88 2.16
CA TYR A 78 -11.04 5.61 1.97
C TYR A 78 -10.92 4.71 3.21
N LEU A 79 -9.71 4.54 3.74
CA LEU A 79 -9.48 3.75 4.95
C LEU A 79 -10.27 4.28 6.14
N TYR A 80 -10.26 5.60 6.36
CA TYR A 80 -11.01 6.23 7.43
C TYR A 80 -12.51 6.04 7.27
N LEU A 81 -13.07 6.28 6.07
CA LEU A 81 -14.51 6.12 5.84
C LEU A 81 -14.96 4.68 6.07
N ILE A 82 -14.22 3.69 5.53
CA ILE A 82 -14.54 2.27 5.70
C ILE A 82 -14.44 1.88 7.19
N SER A 83 -13.36 2.29 7.84
CA SER A 83 -13.11 2.07 9.27
C SER A 83 -14.24 2.66 10.14
N ALA A 84 -14.49 3.96 10.01
CA ALA A 84 -15.50 4.66 10.79
C ALA A 84 -16.90 4.08 10.56
N LEU A 85 -17.26 3.77 9.31
CA LEU A 85 -18.53 3.12 8.99
C LEU A 85 -18.67 1.77 9.69
N LEU A 86 -17.62 0.95 9.68
CA LEU A 86 -17.64 -0.36 10.32
C LEU A 86 -17.81 -0.25 11.84
N ILE A 87 -17.09 0.69 12.48
CA ILE A 87 -17.25 0.98 13.91
C ILE A 87 -18.68 1.44 14.23
N ILE A 88 -19.20 2.41 13.48
CA ILE A 88 -20.55 2.97 13.69
C ILE A 88 -21.59 1.87 13.56
N VAL A 89 -21.53 1.07 12.49
CA VAL A 89 -22.50 -0.01 12.25
C VAL A 89 -22.44 -1.06 13.36
N LEU A 90 -21.26 -1.52 13.76
CA LEU A 90 -21.14 -2.51 14.84
C LEU A 90 -21.66 -1.98 16.17
N LEU A 91 -21.29 -0.77 16.57
CA LEU A 91 -21.75 -0.19 17.84
C LEU A 91 -23.26 0.06 17.84
N PHE A 92 -23.85 0.48 16.72
CA PHE A 92 -25.30 0.67 16.62
C PHE A 92 -26.08 -0.65 16.61
N ILE A 93 -25.48 -1.73 16.12
CA ILE A 93 -26.13 -3.05 16.18
C ILE A 93 -26.13 -3.61 17.62
N PHE A 94 -25.02 -3.44 18.35
CA PHE A 94 -24.83 -4.12 19.64
C PHE A 94 -25.15 -3.27 20.87
N MET A 95 -24.96 -1.95 20.81
CA MET A 95 -25.03 -1.07 21.99
C MET A 95 -26.18 -0.07 21.92
N TYR A 96 -26.69 0.25 20.73
CA TYR A 96 -27.79 1.20 20.60
C TYR A 96 -29.13 0.52 20.87
N ASP A 97 -29.91 1.07 21.80
CA ASP A 97 -31.25 0.56 22.09
C ASP A 97 -32.24 1.16 21.09
N TRP A 98 -32.73 0.30 20.21
CA TRP A 98 -33.69 0.65 19.17
C TRP A 98 -35.11 0.89 19.70
N ASN A 99 -35.35 0.73 21.01
CA ASN A 99 -36.59 1.13 21.68
C ASN A 99 -36.44 2.52 22.33
N PRO A 100 -36.78 3.61 21.62
CA PRO A 100 -36.58 4.97 22.11
C PRO A 100 -37.43 5.29 23.35
N ALA A 101 -38.52 4.53 23.56
CA ALA A 101 -39.38 4.73 24.72
C ALA A 101 -38.67 4.35 26.02
N ILE A 102 -37.73 3.41 26.00
CA ILE A 102 -36.97 2.99 27.19
C ILE A 102 -35.62 3.71 27.21
N ALA A 103 -34.92 3.72 26.08
CA ALA A 103 -33.55 4.25 25.98
C ALA A 103 -33.43 5.77 26.22
N ASN A 104 -34.51 6.52 25.96
CA ASN A 104 -34.54 7.97 26.13
C ASN A 104 -35.38 8.40 27.35
N MET A 105 -35.76 7.47 28.24
CA MET A 105 -36.44 7.81 29.49
C MET A 105 -35.52 8.68 30.36
N ARG A 106 -36.08 9.79 30.86
CA ARG A 106 -35.44 10.55 31.93
C ARG A 106 -35.85 9.99 33.29
N PRO A 107 -34.95 9.98 34.29
CA PRO A 107 -35.30 9.63 35.65
C PRO A 107 -36.50 10.43 36.16
N GLU A 108 -37.43 9.76 36.83
CA GLU A 108 -38.56 10.42 37.48
C GLU A 108 -38.06 11.35 38.60
N GLY A 109 -38.58 12.58 38.64
CA GLY A 109 -38.23 13.58 39.66
C GLY A 109 -37.25 14.68 39.22
N LEU A 110 -36.73 14.62 37.99
CA LEU A 110 -35.98 15.73 37.40
C LEU A 110 -36.94 16.78 36.82
N PRO A 111 -36.78 18.09 37.12
CA PRO A 111 -37.58 19.13 36.50
C PRO A 111 -37.35 19.14 34.98
N PRO A 112 -38.40 19.35 34.17
CA PRO A 112 -38.31 19.29 32.70
C PRO A 112 -37.31 20.30 32.09
N ASP A 113 -36.96 21.31 32.86
CA ASP A 113 -36.07 22.43 32.59
C ASP A 113 -34.60 22.19 33.01
N GLU A 114 -34.26 21.07 33.68
CA GLU A 114 -32.87 20.66 33.89
C GLU A 114 -32.29 19.98 32.64
N GLY A 115 -31.63 20.77 31.79
CA GLY A 115 -31.02 20.31 30.53
C GLY A 115 -29.69 19.54 30.65
N LYS A 116 -29.39 18.87 31.77
CA LYS A 116 -28.07 18.24 32.03
C LYS A 116 -28.06 16.71 32.01
N TYR A 117 -29.18 16.04 31.72
CA TYR A 117 -29.22 14.59 31.66
C TYR A 117 -28.86 14.07 30.27
N ILE A 118 -27.89 13.15 30.20
CA ILE A 118 -27.51 12.41 28.98
C ILE A 118 -28.23 11.08 29.02
N THR A 119 -29.02 10.78 27.99
CA THR A 119 -29.71 9.48 27.83
C THR A 119 -28.76 8.37 27.39
N ASP A 120 -29.17 7.10 27.53
CA ASP A 120 -28.32 5.95 27.19
C ASP A 120 -27.91 5.97 25.70
N ASN A 121 -28.85 6.27 24.81
CA ASN A 121 -28.57 6.37 23.38
C ASN A 121 -27.68 7.58 23.02
N GLU A 122 -27.83 8.71 23.71
CA GLU A 122 -26.93 9.85 23.55
C GLU A 122 -25.50 9.49 24.00
N PHE A 123 -25.37 8.75 25.11
CA PHE A 123 -24.08 8.29 25.62
C PHE A 123 -23.39 7.33 24.63
N VAL A 124 -24.11 6.33 24.11
CA VAL A 124 -23.61 5.41 23.08
C VAL A 124 -23.18 6.17 21.82
N THR A 125 -23.94 7.20 21.42
CA THR A 125 -23.60 8.03 20.27
C THR A 125 -22.32 8.83 20.50
N ILE A 126 -22.15 9.43 21.68
CA ILE A 126 -20.93 10.18 22.06
C ILE A 126 -19.71 9.24 22.04
N ILE A 127 -19.81 8.07 22.66
CA ILE A 127 -18.73 7.07 22.65
C ILE A 127 -18.38 6.65 21.22
N THR A 128 -19.39 6.41 20.39
CA THR A 128 -19.18 6.02 18.98
C THR A 128 -18.41 7.09 18.22
N LEU A 129 -18.76 8.36 18.40
CA LEU A 129 -18.05 9.48 17.79
C LEU A 129 -16.58 9.52 18.25
N ILE A 130 -16.33 9.41 19.56
CA ILE A 130 -14.97 9.41 20.11
C ILE A 130 -14.15 8.26 19.51
N ILE A 131 -14.67 7.03 19.57
CA ILE A 131 -13.97 5.83 19.06
C ILE A 131 -13.72 5.93 17.55
N SER A 132 -14.66 6.48 16.78
CA SER A 132 -14.50 6.64 15.32
C SER A 132 -13.37 7.57 14.92
N THR A 133 -12.95 8.49 15.80
CA THR A 133 -11.84 9.43 15.56
C THR A 133 -10.48 8.87 15.94
N LEU A 134 -10.40 7.88 16.83
CA LEU A 134 -9.13 7.27 17.28
C LEU A 134 -8.25 6.74 16.12
N PRO A 135 -8.80 6.11 15.06
CA PRO A 135 -8.01 5.59 13.94
C PRO A 135 -7.32 6.65 13.07
N ILE A 136 -7.63 7.94 13.21
CA ILE A 136 -7.16 8.98 12.28
C ILE A 136 -5.62 8.99 12.18
N ILE A 137 -4.93 9.02 13.33
CA ILE A 137 -3.46 9.10 13.38
C ILE A 137 -2.80 7.87 12.71
N PRO A 138 -3.10 6.62 13.10
CA PRO A 138 -2.48 5.44 12.51
C PRO A 138 -2.82 5.30 11.02
N ILE A 139 -4.03 5.68 10.59
CA ILE A 139 -4.43 5.68 9.17
C ILE A 139 -3.59 6.67 8.36
N LEU A 140 -3.36 7.88 8.87
CA LEU A 140 -2.53 8.87 8.18
C LEU A 140 -1.08 8.40 8.03
N ILE A 141 -0.49 7.85 9.09
CA ILE A 141 0.88 7.34 9.10
C ILE A 141 1.02 6.20 8.08
N THR A 142 0.18 5.17 8.18
CA THR A 142 0.26 3.99 7.32
C THR A 142 -0.09 4.29 5.87
N SER A 143 -1.02 5.21 5.60
CA SER A 143 -1.32 5.67 4.25
C SER A 143 -0.14 6.40 3.60
N TYR A 144 0.53 7.26 4.36
CA TYR A 144 1.75 7.94 3.89
C TYR A 144 2.86 6.94 3.57
N LEU A 145 3.12 5.99 4.48
CA LEU A 145 4.12 4.93 4.29
C LEU A 145 3.78 4.05 3.08
N THR A 146 2.51 3.68 2.91
CA THR A 146 2.04 2.89 1.77
C THR A 146 2.37 3.57 0.44
N LYS A 147 2.11 4.89 0.30
CA LYS A 147 2.49 5.60 -0.93
C LYS A 147 3.99 5.59 -1.16
N ARG A 148 4.78 5.82 -0.11
CA ARG A 148 6.24 5.93 -0.22
C ARG A 148 6.93 4.59 -0.51
N TRP A 149 6.42 3.47 0.00
CA TRP A 149 7.09 2.17 -0.03
C TRP A 149 6.44 1.14 -0.96
N VAL A 150 5.13 1.27 -1.23
CA VAL A 150 4.38 0.30 -2.07
C VAL A 150 4.19 0.82 -3.49
N LEU A 151 4.02 2.14 -3.66
CA LEU A 151 3.63 2.71 -4.96
C LEU A 151 4.73 3.46 -5.72
N LYS A 152 5.77 3.94 -5.03
CA LYS A 152 6.92 4.61 -5.67
C LYS A 152 7.56 3.71 -6.74
N ASP A 153 7.65 2.41 -6.46
CA ASP A 153 8.28 1.42 -7.35
C ASP A 153 7.56 1.30 -8.71
N LYS A 154 6.22 1.36 -8.76
CA LYS A 154 5.46 1.17 -10.02
C LYS A 154 5.60 2.35 -10.96
N LYS A 155 5.47 3.57 -10.42
CA LYS A 155 5.53 4.78 -11.23
C LYS A 155 6.93 4.97 -11.81
N SER A 156 7.97 4.74 -10.99
CA SER A 156 9.36 4.77 -11.45
C SER A 156 9.59 3.74 -12.56
N TYR A 157 9.25 2.46 -12.33
CA TYR A 157 9.44 1.39 -13.31
C TYR A 157 8.75 1.67 -14.65
N LYS A 158 7.49 2.12 -14.64
CA LYS A 158 6.74 2.39 -15.87
C LYS A 158 7.43 3.45 -16.73
N HIS A 159 7.85 4.56 -16.12
CA HIS A 159 8.53 5.61 -16.86
C HIS A 159 9.90 5.16 -17.39
N VAL A 160 10.62 4.34 -16.63
CA VAL A 160 11.90 3.74 -17.08
C VAL A 160 11.69 2.85 -18.31
N VAL A 161 10.64 2.02 -18.33
CA VAL A 161 10.31 1.17 -19.50
C VAL A 161 9.90 2.02 -20.71
N GLU A 162 9.13 3.08 -20.51
CA GLU A 162 8.74 4.01 -21.59
C GLU A 162 9.97 4.73 -22.17
N SER A 163 10.88 5.21 -21.34
CA SER A 163 12.17 5.78 -21.76
C SER A 163 13.00 4.76 -22.52
N ALA A 164 13.09 3.52 -22.02
CA ALA A 164 13.82 2.44 -22.68
C ALA A 164 13.27 2.11 -24.07
N HIS A 165 11.94 2.08 -24.24
CA HIS A 165 11.36 1.91 -25.57
C HIS A 165 11.78 3.01 -26.54
N ARG A 166 11.91 4.27 -26.08
CA ARG A 166 12.39 5.36 -26.93
C ARG A 166 13.86 5.18 -27.29
N ALA A 167 14.71 4.86 -26.31
CA ALA A 167 16.15 4.68 -26.51
C ALA A 167 16.51 3.52 -27.46
N ILE A 168 15.62 2.54 -27.59
CA ILE A 168 15.78 1.40 -28.52
C ILE A 168 15.48 1.81 -29.97
N ILE A 169 14.60 2.81 -30.18
CA ILE A 169 14.19 3.24 -31.53
C ILE A 169 15.38 3.92 -32.21
N GLY A 170 16.02 3.22 -33.14
CA GLY A 170 17.18 3.70 -33.91
C GLY A 170 18.52 3.09 -33.52
N ASN A 171 18.62 2.45 -32.35
CA ASN A 171 19.89 1.87 -31.85
C ASN A 171 19.98 0.34 -32.01
N VAL A 172 18.87 -0.35 -32.30
CA VAL A 172 18.86 -1.82 -32.41
C VAL A 172 19.39 -2.30 -33.75
N LYS A 173 20.38 -3.19 -33.68
CA LYS A 173 20.99 -3.86 -34.84
C LYS A 173 20.28 -5.18 -35.20
N PRO A 174 20.45 -5.68 -36.44
CA PRO A 174 19.85 -6.92 -36.88
C PRO A 174 20.30 -8.19 -36.13
N ASN A 175 21.41 -8.15 -35.40
CA ASN A 175 21.94 -9.27 -34.60
C ASN A 175 21.26 -9.43 -33.23
N VAL A 176 20.44 -8.45 -32.81
CA VAL A 176 19.73 -8.45 -31.53
C VAL A 176 18.45 -9.27 -31.64
N ARG A 177 18.32 -10.32 -30.82
CA ARG A 177 17.12 -11.17 -30.75
C ARG A 177 16.09 -10.58 -29.80
N ALA A 178 16.56 -10.19 -28.61
CA ALA A 178 15.72 -9.64 -27.56
C ALA A 178 16.54 -8.70 -26.66
N ILE A 179 15.88 -7.70 -26.09
CA ILE A 179 16.44 -6.89 -25.00
C ILE A 179 15.48 -6.97 -23.83
N ALA A 180 15.97 -7.42 -22.68
CA ALA A 180 15.26 -7.47 -21.42
C ALA A 180 15.69 -6.31 -20.52
N ILE A 181 14.73 -5.77 -19.77
CA ILE A 181 14.96 -4.73 -18.77
C ILE A 181 14.54 -5.21 -17.38
N GLY A 182 15.42 -4.97 -16.42
CA GLY A 182 15.14 -5.06 -15.00
C GLY A 182 15.39 -3.71 -14.35
N TYR A 183 14.48 -3.27 -13.49
CA TYR A 183 14.74 -2.11 -12.65
C TYR A 183 14.25 -2.40 -11.24
N SER A 184 15.19 -2.40 -10.29
CA SER A 184 14.96 -2.81 -8.91
C SER A 184 15.91 -2.04 -7.99
N HIS A 185 15.40 -1.51 -6.87
CA HIS A 185 16.20 -0.78 -5.88
C HIS A 185 17.13 0.30 -6.48
N ASN A 186 16.62 1.09 -7.43
CA ASN A 186 17.36 2.12 -8.17
C ASN A 186 18.54 1.59 -9.01
N HIS A 187 18.58 0.29 -9.29
CA HIS A 187 19.55 -0.33 -10.18
C HIS A 187 18.87 -0.72 -11.49
N LEU A 188 19.38 -0.19 -12.61
CA LEU A 188 18.95 -0.55 -13.96
C LEU A 188 19.79 -1.72 -14.46
N THR A 189 19.15 -2.77 -14.94
CA THR A 189 19.81 -3.91 -15.58
C THR A 189 19.23 -4.08 -16.97
N LEU A 190 20.10 -4.00 -17.97
CA LEU A 190 19.76 -4.27 -19.36
C LEU A 190 20.46 -5.55 -19.78
N LYS A 191 19.71 -6.48 -20.35
CA LYS A 191 20.24 -7.74 -20.86
C LYS A 191 19.89 -7.88 -22.34
N CYS A 192 20.92 -7.90 -23.18
CA CYS A 192 20.82 -8.03 -24.62
C CYS A 192 21.14 -9.48 -25.03
N TYR A 193 20.21 -10.11 -25.74
CA TYR A 193 20.37 -11.45 -26.30
C TYR A 193 20.68 -11.36 -27.79
N LEU A 194 21.80 -11.95 -28.20
CA LEU A 194 22.36 -11.85 -29.55
C LEU A 194 22.38 -13.24 -30.24
N ASP A 195 22.31 -13.23 -31.57
CA ASP A 195 22.52 -14.43 -32.42
C ASP A 195 24.00 -14.81 -32.58
N SER A 196 24.91 -13.94 -32.14
CA SER A 196 26.34 -14.12 -32.26
C SER A 196 27.04 -13.80 -30.95
N THR A 197 28.29 -14.25 -30.80
CA THR A 197 29.13 -13.89 -29.67
C THR A 197 29.21 -12.36 -29.53
N PRO A 198 28.99 -11.80 -28.32
CA PRO A 198 28.96 -10.36 -28.12
C PRO A 198 30.26 -9.67 -28.53
N THR A 199 30.14 -8.65 -29.37
CA THR A 199 31.27 -7.79 -29.75
C THR A 199 31.38 -6.56 -28.83
N GLU A 200 32.53 -5.89 -28.81
CA GLU A 200 32.66 -4.60 -28.11
C GLU A 200 31.65 -3.57 -28.62
N GLN A 201 31.40 -3.54 -29.93
CA GLN A 201 30.40 -2.64 -30.50
C GLN A 201 28.98 -2.92 -29.96
N ASP A 202 28.64 -4.18 -29.68
CA ASP A 202 27.34 -4.52 -29.08
C ASP A 202 27.26 -4.06 -27.62
N ARG A 203 28.38 -4.13 -26.88
CA ARG A 203 28.48 -3.61 -25.51
C ARG A 203 28.37 -2.08 -25.48
N GLU A 204 29.03 -1.38 -26.41
CA GLU A 204 28.92 0.07 -26.56
C GLU A 204 27.48 0.48 -26.90
N THR A 205 26.84 -0.20 -27.87
CA THR A 205 25.45 0.11 -28.25
C THR A 205 24.50 -0.06 -27.06
N LEU A 206 24.68 -1.11 -26.25
CA LEU A 206 23.89 -1.30 -25.04
C LEU A 206 24.17 -0.23 -23.98
N SER A 207 25.42 0.22 -23.87
CA SER A 207 25.84 1.30 -22.98
C SER A 207 25.22 2.64 -23.40
N ASP A 208 25.15 2.93 -24.70
CA ASP A 208 24.52 4.15 -25.24
C ASP A 208 23.02 4.17 -24.93
N ILE A 209 22.32 3.06 -25.16
CA ILE A 209 20.90 2.90 -24.78
C ILE A 209 20.73 3.13 -23.27
N ALA A 210 21.63 2.58 -22.46
CA ALA A 210 21.56 2.74 -21.02
C ALA A 210 21.81 4.19 -20.58
N GLY A 211 22.74 4.89 -21.23
CA GLY A 211 23.04 6.29 -21.00
C GLY A 211 21.87 7.20 -21.37
N GLU A 212 21.22 6.95 -22.50
CA GLU A 212 20.02 7.68 -22.93
C GLU A 212 18.89 7.52 -21.91
N ILE A 213 18.63 6.27 -21.47
CA ILE A 213 17.65 6.01 -20.41
C ILE A 213 18.01 6.77 -19.14
N ALA A 214 19.26 6.70 -18.69
CA ALA A 214 19.69 7.37 -17.47
C ALA A 214 19.57 8.89 -17.54
N SER A 215 19.79 9.47 -18.72
CA SER A 215 19.70 10.93 -18.95
C SER A 215 18.28 11.48 -18.79
N ASP A 216 17.26 10.64 -18.98
CA ASP A 216 15.85 11.01 -18.81
C ASP A 216 15.45 11.17 -17.33
N PHE A 217 16.29 10.72 -16.39
CA PHE A 217 15.96 10.68 -14.97
C PHE A 217 17.00 11.42 -14.11
N PRO A 218 16.59 11.94 -12.93
CA PRO A 218 17.54 12.49 -11.97
C PRO A 218 18.58 11.43 -11.56
N PRO A 219 19.85 11.81 -11.33
CA PRO A 219 20.92 10.86 -10.97
C PRO A 219 20.61 10.00 -9.74
N ALA A 220 19.79 10.51 -8.81
CA ALA A 220 19.37 9.77 -7.61
C ALA A 220 18.38 8.62 -7.90
N GLN A 221 17.76 8.58 -9.08
CA GLN A 221 16.76 7.58 -9.47
C GLN A 221 17.38 6.36 -10.14
N ILE A 222 18.47 6.56 -10.90
CA ILE A 222 19.27 5.50 -11.56
C ILE A 222 20.77 5.74 -11.29
N PRO A 223 21.23 5.59 -10.04
CA PRO A 223 22.64 5.75 -9.67
C PRO A 223 23.55 4.65 -10.24
N ALA A 224 23.00 3.50 -10.62
CA ALA A 224 23.79 2.36 -11.06
C ALA A 224 23.10 1.59 -12.19
N ILE A 225 23.91 1.19 -13.16
CA ILE A 225 23.50 0.58 -14.43
C ILE A 225 24.39 -0.63 -14.69
N THR A 226 23.79 -1.76 -15.05
CA THR A 226 24.50 -2.95 -15.51
C THR A 226 23.99 -3.34 -16.90
N GLY A 227 24.89 -3.37 -17.89
CA GLY A 227 24.63 -3.90 -19.22
C GLY A 227 25.25 -5.28 -19.39
N LEU A 228 24.45 -6.26 -19.83
CA LEU A 228 24.90 -7.62 -20.10
C LEU A 228 24.56 -7.98 -21.55
N CYS A 229 25.55 -8.39 -22.34
CA CYS A 229 25.33 -8.96 -23.66
C CYS A 229 25.64 -10.45 -23.61
N GLU A 230 24.71 -11.29 -24.06
CA GLU A 230 24.83 -12.74 -24.05
C GLU A 230 24.43 -13.30 -25.41
N PHE A 231 25.27 -14.19 -25.95
CA PHE A 231 24.88 -15.04 -27.07
C PHE A 231 23.95 -16.13 -26.55
N SER A 232 22.78 -16.29 -27.15
CA SER A 232 21.87 -17.37 -26.79
C SER A 232 21.17 -17.91 -28.02
N ASN A 233 21.04 -19.24 -28.09
CA ASN A 233 20.24 -19.96 -29.08
C ASN A 233 18.95 -20.55 -28.48
N GLU A 234 18.65 -20.27 -27.21
CA GLU A 234 17.43 -20.74 -26.58
C GLU A 234 16.21 -20.00 -27.15
N PRO A 235 15.02 -20.63 -27.16
CA PRO A 235 13.76 -19.96 -27.50
C PRO A 235 13.46 -18.85 -26.48
N ILE A 236 12.79 -17.77 -26.91
CA ILE A 236 12.45 -16.61 -26.06
C ILE A 236 11.69 -17.00 -24.78
N SER A 237 10.86 -18.05 -24.85
CA SER A 237 10.12 -18.54 -23.68
C SER A 237 11.02 -18.98 -22.51
N LYS A 238 12.29 -19.32 -22.78
CA LYS A 238 13.29 -19.71 -21.79
C LYS A 238 14.28 -18.60 -21.43
N LEU A 239 14.28 -17.49 -22.16
CA LEU A 239 15.15 -16.35 -21.87
C LEU A 239 14.70 -15.64 -20.59
N ASP A 240 15.66 -15.13 -19.83
CA ASP A 240 15.36 -14.34 -18.64
C ASP A 240 14.89 -12.95 -19.06
N LYS A 241 13.58 -12.72 -18.91
CA LYS A 241 12.95 -11.44 -19.18
C LYS A 241 13.28 -10.36 -18.14
N LEU A 242 13.98 -10.69 -17.05
CA LEU A 242 14.14 -9.85 -15.87
C LEU A 242 12.75 -9.41 -15.35
N HIS A 243 12.32 -8.19 -15.69
CA HIS A 243 10.92 -7.78 -15.51
C HIS A 243 10.09 -7.85 -16.80
N THR A 244 10.62 -7.37 -17.93
CA THR A 244 9.96 -7.42 -19.24
C THR A 244 10.97 -7.37 -20.39
N PHE A 245 10.58 -7.86 -21.56
CA PHE A 245 11.26 -7.53 -22.82
C PHE A 245 10.83 -6.14 -23.30
N ILE A 246 11.80 -5.32 -23.67
CA ILE A 246 11.64 -3.99 -24.28
C ILE A 246 11.83 -4.04 -25.79
N TYR A 247 12.47 -5.11 -26.30
CA TYR A 247 12.58 -5.41 -27.71
C TYR A 247 12.50 -6.92 -27.92
N LEU A 248 11.76 -7.35 -28.95
CA LEU A 248 11.71 -8.70 -29.48
C LEU A 248 11.77 -8.58 -31.01
N ARG A 249 12.61 -9.37 -31.65
CA ARG A 249 12.66 -9.41 -33.11
C ARG A 249 11.32 -9.94 -33.65
N PRO A 250 10.74 -9.32 -34.72
CA PRO A 250 9.41 -9.70 -35.22
C PRO A 250 9.21 -11.16 -35.61
N ASN A 251 10.29 -11.88 -35.95
CA ASN A 251 10.23 -13.29 -36.36
C ASN A 251 10.33 -14.27 -35.19
N GLU A 252 10.43 -13.76 -33.97
CA GLU A 252 10.74 -14.51 -32.76
C GLU A 252 9.62 -14.39 -31.69
N SER A 253 8.55 -13.63 -31.98
CA SER A 253 7.38 -13.44 -31.08
C SER A 253 6.43 -14.62 -31.01
#